data_AF-A0A950T584-F1
#
_entry.id   AF-A0A950T584-F1
#
_cell.length_a   1.000
_cell.length_b   1.000
_cell.length_c   1.000
_cell.angle_alpha   90.00
_cell.angle_beta   90.00
_cell.angle_gamma   90.00
#
_symmetry.space_group_name_H-M   'P 1'
#
loop_
_entity.id
_entity.type
_entity.pdbx_description
1 polymer ?
#
loop_
_entity_poly.entity_id
_entity_poly.type
_entity_poly.pdbx_seq_one_letter_code
_entity_poly.pdbx_strand_id
1 'polypeptide(L)'
;MLKDSFKRILRQKEAFAATFYQRLRENYPHLQRFFENVDIQRQEVSLVATLTMLVKGIEQGEDLRPVFRKLGYLHNKRSIRAEHYPDFGNTLMETMAQFDPEWTQAHREAWAAVLDQCVRGMMESYDPSATIYRVQVRTRRT
;
A
#
# COMPACT_ATOMS: atom_id res chain seq x y z
N MET A 1 -14.31 11.21 -1.06
CA MET A 1 -14.35 9.72 -1.13
C MET A 1 -12.95 9.20 -1.45
N LEU A 2 -12.69 7.87 -1.34
CA LEU A 2 -11.35 7.29 -1.62
C LEU A 2 -10.82 7.65 -3.02
N LYS A 3 -11.70 7.67 -4.03
CA LYS A 3 -11.40 8.13 -5.39
C LYS A 3 -10.93 9.59 -5.45
N ASP A 4 -11.51 10.48 -4.65
CA ASP A 4 -11.22 11.92 -4.71
C ASP A 4 -9.88 12.20 -4.05
N SER A 5 -9.63 11.53 -2.92
CA SER A 5 -8.33 11.49 -2.26
C SER A 5 -7.25 11.01 -3.24
N PHE A 6 -7.48 9.88 -3.91
CA PHE A 6 -6.51 9.35 -4.86
C PHE A 6 -6.31 10.25 -6.08
N LYS A 7 -7.37 10.86 -6.61
CA LYS A 7 -7.27 11.83 -7.72
C LYS A 7 -6.36 13.01 -7.39
N ARG A 8 -6.38 13.50 -6.14
CA ARG A 8 -5.50 14.60 -5.71
C ARG A 8 -4.05 14.13 -5.61
N ILE A 9 -3.81 12.95 -5.04
CA ILE A 9 -2.48 12.32 -4.98
C ILE A 9 -1.91 12.12 -6.39
N LEU A 10 -2.73 11.65 -7.34
CA LEU A 10 -2.30 11.38 -8.72
C LEU A 10 -1.83 12.61 -9.51
N ARG A 11 -2.16 13.83 -9.06
CA ARG A 11 -1.63 15.07 -9.67
C ARG A 11 -0.11 15.17 -9.53
N GLN A 12 0.48 14.46 -8.58
CA GLN A 12 1.90 14.45 -8.27
C GLN A 12 2.41 13.01 -8.12
N LYS A 13 1.93 12.08 -8.95
CA LYS A 13 2.14 10.63 -8.79
C LYS A 13 3.61 10.22 -8.75
N GLU A 14 4.48 10.84 -9.54
CA GLU A 14 5.92 10.56 -9.55
C GLU A 14 6.56 11.00 -8.23
N ALA A 15 6.29 12.23 -7.78
CA ALA A 15 6.80 12.74 -6.51
C ALA A 15 6.25 11.96 -5.31
N PHE A 16 4.99 11.52 -5.36
CA PHE A 16 4.36 10.67 -4.36
C PHE A 16 5.09 9.33 -4.22
N ALA A 17 5.32 8.63 -5.33
CA ALA A 17 5.97 7.32 -5.32
C ALA A 17 7.44 7.41 -4.86
N ALA A 18 8.17 8.41 -5.34
CA ALA A 18 9.54 8.67 -4.90
C ALA A 18 9.61 8.97 -3.40
N THR A 19 8.72 9.83 -2.89
CA THR A 19 8.65 10.16 -1.45
C THR A 19 8.32 8.91 -0.62
N PHE A 20 7.44 8.05 -1.10
CA PHE A 20 7.10 6.80 -0.43
C PHE A 20 8.33 5.89 -0.29
N TYR A 21 9.07 5.62 -1.37
CA TYR A 21 10.24 4.74 -1.31
C TYR A 21 11.41 5.35 -0.54
N GLN A 22 11.58 6.67 -0.60
CA GLN A 22 12.54 7.37 0.25
C GLN A 22 12.22 7.16 1.73
N ARG A 23 10.97 7.41 2.15
CA ARG A 23 10.55 7.21 3.55
C ARG A 23 10.67 5.77 4.01
N LEU A 24 10.30 4.82 3.15
CA LEU A 24 10.40 3.39 3.48
C LEU A 24 11.85 3.00 3.76
N ARG A 25 12.79 3.53 2.97
CA ARG A 25 14.22 3.32 3.14
C ARG A 25 14.77 3.94 4.42
N GLU A 26 14.40 5.19 4.69
CA GLU A 26 14.91 5.95 5.83
C GLU A 26 14.36 5.40 7.16
N ASN A 27 13.07 5.10 7.22
CA ASN A 27 12.41 4.70 8.46
C ASN A 27 12.52 3.19 8.74
N TYR A 28 12.62 2.38 7.69
CA TYR A 28 12.56 0.92 7.78
C TYR A 28 13.69 0.25 6.97
N PRO A 29 14.97 0.48 7.34
CA PRO A 29 16.11 -0.03 6.60
C PRO A 29 16.12 -1.57 6.46
N HIS A 30 15.50 -2.29 7.41
CA HIS A 30 15.37 -3.75 7.35
C HIS A 30 14.52 -4.25 6.15
N LEU A 31 13.66 -3.39 5.57
CA LEU A 31 12.89 -3.71 4.37
C LEU A 31 13.69 -3.58 3.08
N GLN A 32 14.85 -2.91 3.09
CA GLN A 32 15.64 -2.67 1.87
C GLN A 32 16.09 -3.96 1.19
N ARG A 33 16.31 -5.03 1.95
CA ARG A 33 16.66 -6.35 1.40
C ARG A 33 15.67 -6.87 0.35
N PHE A 34 14.39 -6.51 0.46
CA PHE A 34 13.36 -6.93 -0.50
C PHE A 34 13.40 -6.16 -1.81
N PHE A 35 14.10 -5.02 -1.83
CA PHE A 35 14.29 -4.15 -2.99
C PHE A 35 15.69 -4.27 -3.59
N GLU A 36 16.51 -5.22 -3.13
CA GLU A 36 17.77 -5.56 -3.78
C GLU A 36 17.52 -6.08 -5.20
N ASN A 37 18.31 -5.59 -6.15
CA ASN A 37 18.17 -5.89 -7.58
C ASN A 37 16.77 -5.55 -8.15
N VAL A 38 16.07 -4.60 -7.52
CA VAL A 38 14.83 -4.01 -8.04
C VAL A 38 15.14 -2.66 -8.65
N ASP A 39 14.67 -2.45 -9.87
CA ASP A 39 14.63 -1.12 -10.48
C ASP A 39 13.57 -0.28 -9.74
N ILE A 40 14.04 0.62 -8.88
CA ILE A 40 13.17 1.45 -8.04
C ILE A 40 12.24 2.34 -8.88
N GLN A 41 12.67 2.83 -10.04
CA GLN A 41 11.81 3.66 -10.89
C GLN A 41 10.66 2.82 -11.48
N ARG A 42 10.94 1.60 -11.93
CA ARG A 42 9.88 0.66 -12.36
C ARG A 42 8.97 0.26 -11.20
N GLN A 43 9.52 0.14 -10.01
CA GLN A 43 8.79 -0.21 -8.80
C GLN A 43 7.84 0.92 -8.35
N GLU A 44 8.26 2.18 -8.47
CA GLU A 44 7.43 3.39 -8.30
C GLU A 44 6.23 3.40 -9.24
N VAL A 45 6.47 3.16 -10.54
CA VAL A 45 5.40 3.05 -11.54
C VAL A 45 4.44 1.89 -11.19
N SER A 46 4.97 0.75 -10.76
CA SER A 46 4.18 -0.42 -10.39
C SER A 46 3.31 -0.18 -9.16
N LEU A 47 3.81 0.56 -8.17
CA LEU A 47 3.05 0.98 -6.99
C LEU A 47 1.85 1.82 -7.39
N VAL A 48 2.07 2.89 -8.15
CA VAL A 48 1.00 3.79 -8.60
C VAL A 48 -0.03 3.02 -9.43
N ALA A 49 0.41 2.19 -10.38
CA ALA A 49 -0.48 1.38 -11.21
C ALA A 49 -1.34 0.42 -10.39
N THR A 50 -0.76 -0.21 -9.36
CA THR A 50 -1.48 -1.12 -8.47
C THR A 50 -2.53 -0.36 -7.66
N LEU A 51 -2.18 0.80 -7.07
CA LEU A 51 -3.14 1.63 -6.35
C LEU A 51 -4.27 2.12 -7.26
N THR A 52 -3.97 2.52 -8.49
CA THR A 52 -4.99 2.90 -9.49
C THR A 52 -5.95 1.77 -9.80
N MET A 53 -5.44 0.56 -10.02
CA MET A 53 -6.26 -0.63 -10.25
C MET A 53 -7.14 -0.94 -9.04
N LEU A 54 -6.62 -0.86 -7.81
CA LEU A 54 -7.41 -1.10 -6.59
C LEU A 54 -8.55 -0.09 -6.45
N VAL A 55 -8.25 1.21 -6.57
CA VAL A 55 -9.26 2.27 -6.49
C VAL A 55 -10.35 2.06 -7.55
N LYS A 56 -9.95 1.80 -8.80
CA LYS A 56 -10.89 1.58 -9.91
C LYS A 56 -11.76 0.35 -9.69
N GLY A 57 -11.17 -0.79 -9.31
CA GLY A 57 -11.92 -2.02 -9.08
C GLY A 57 -12.93 -1.89 -7.94
N ILE A 58 -12.57 -1.18 -6.86
CA ILE A 58 -13.51 -0.87 -5.77
C ILE A 58 -14.66 0.02 -6.26
N GLU A 59 -14.38 1.06 -7.02
CA GLU A 59 -15.42 1.93 -7.58
C GLU A 59 -16.38 1.17 -8.50
N GLN A 60 -15.88 0.17 -9.22
CA GLN A 60 -16.64 -0.61 -10.19
C GLN A 60 -17.28 -1.86 -9.60
N GLY A 61 -17.04 -2.16 -8.32
CA GLY A 61 -17.54 -3.36 -7.66
C GLY A 61 -16.95 -4.66 -8.24
N GLU A 62 -15.73 -4.60 -8.77
CA GLU A 62 -15.05 -5.75 -9.36
C GLU A 62 -14.59 -6.76 -8.30
N ASP A 63 -14.56 -8.04 -8.67
CA ASP A 63 -13.92 -9.07 -7.85
C ASP A 63 -12.40 -8.96 -7.94
N LEU A 64 -11.77 -8.40 -6.91
CA LEU A 64 -10.33 -8.22 -6.81
C LEU A 64 -9.57 -9.47 -6.31
N ARG A 65 -10.25 -10.56 -5.93
CA ARG A 65 -9.58 -11.78 -5.43
C ARG A 65 -8.54 -12.35 -6.40
N PRO A 66 -8.77 -12.44 -7.73
CA PRO A 66 -7.76 -12.92 -8.67
C PRO A 66 -6.49 -12.06 -8.68
N VAL A 67 -6.66 -10.73 -8.55
CA VAL A 67 -5.57 -9.77 -8.48
C VAL A 67 -4.76 -9.99 -7.20
N PHE A 68 -5.43 -10.11 -6.05
CA PHE A 68 -4.76 -10.34 -4.78
C PHE A 68 -3.97 -11.66 -4.77
N ARG A 69 -4.51 -12.74 -5.34
CA ARG A 69 -3.77 -14.01 -5.48
C ARG A 69 -2.49 -13.85 -6.32
N LYS A 70 -2.57 -13.11 -7.43
CA LYS A 70 -1.39 -12.85 -8.27
C LYS A 70 -0.35 -12.02 -7.53
N LEU A 71 -0.77 -10.96 -6.83
CA LEU A 71 0.13 -10.14 -6.02
C LEU A 71 0.76 -10.96 -4.90
N GLY A 72 -0.02 -11.78 -4.20
CA GLY A 72 0.45 -12.65 -3.12
C GLY A 72 1.49 -13.67 -3.59
N TYR A 73 1.29 -14.29 -4.76
CA TYR A 73 2.32 -15.16 -5.37
C TYR A 73 3.65 -14.42 -5.63
N LEU A 74 3.59 -13.19 -6.13
CA LEU A 74 4.79 -12.37 -6.39
C LEU A 74 5.48 -11.93 -5.10
N HIS A 75 4.72 -11.58 -4.05
CA HIS A 75 5.26 -11.19 -2.75
C HIS A 75 5.85 -12.39 -2.00
N ASN A 76 5.23 -13.56 -2.09
CA ASN A 76 5.75 -14.80 -1.52
C ASN A 76 7.08 -15.23 -2.16
N LYS A 77 7.22 -15.08 -3.48
CA LYS A 77 8.48 -15.32 -4.20
C LYS A 77 9.65 -14.47 -3.68
N ARG A 78 9.35 -13.33 -3.06
CA ARG A 78 10.33 -12.43 -2.43
C ARG A 78 10.43 -12.66 -0.91
N SER A 79 9.79 -13.70 -0.38
CA SER A 79 9.76 -14.04 1.04
C SER A 79 9.25 -12.90 1.94
N ILE A 80 8.36 -12.06 1.41
CA ILE A 80 7.69 -11.00 2.17
C ILE A 80 6.63 -11.66 3.06
N ARG A 81 6.78 -11.52 4.38
CA ARG A 81 5.86 -12.05 5.41
C ARG A 81 4.93 -11.00 6.00
N ALA A 82 3.91 -11.47 6.73
CA ALA A 82 2.92 -10.65 7.43
C ALA A 82 3.51 -9.49 8.25
N GLU A 83 4.63 -9.74 8.94
CA GLU A 83 5.34 -8.77 9.79
C GLU A 83 5.87 -7.53 9.07
N HIS A 84 6.04 -7.57 7.74
CA HIS A 84 6.58 -6.45 6.97
C HIS A 84 5.48 -5.47 6.48
N TYR A 85 4.23 -5.92 6.38
CA TYR A 85 3.13 -5.09 5.84
C TYR A 85 2.74 -3.91 6.72
N PRO A 86 2.78 -3.97 8.07
CA PRO A 86 2.49 -2.80 8.90
C PRO A 86 3.37 -1.59 8.59
N ASP A 87 4.67 -1.79 8.44
CA ASP A 87 5.63 -0.71 8.17
C ASP A 87 5.45 -0.12 6.77
N PHE A 88 5.22 -0.99 5.77
CA PHE A 88 4.87 -0.58 4.42
C PHE A 88 3.56 0.23 4.39
N GLY A 89 2.51 -0.28 5.04
CA GLY A 89 1.20 0.34 5.09
C GLY A 89 1.24 1.69 5.82
N ASN A 90 1.92 1.78 6.95
CA ASN A 90 2.08 3.04 7.69
C ASN A 90 2.80 4.09 6.84
N THR A 91 3.90 3.72 6.19
CA THR A 91 4.65 4.62 5.29
C THR A 91 3.77 5.11 4.14
N LEU A 92 2.97 4.23 3.56
CA LEU A 92 2.06 4.57 2.46
C LEU A 92 1.00 5.57 2.93
N MET A 93 0.38 5.32 4.08
CA MET A 93 -0.65 6.19 4.66
C MET A 93 -0.11 7.58 5.02
N GLU A 94 1.09 7.67 5.60
CA GLU A 94 1.76 8.93 5.90
C GLU A 94 2.11 9.71 4.63
N THR A 95 2.47 9.01 3.56
CA THR A 95 2.77 9.63 2.28
C THR A 95 1.49 10.10 1.59
N MET A 96 0.42 9.32 1.61
CA MET A 96 -0.89 9.74 1.09
C MET A 96 -1.40 11.00 1.80
N ALA A 97 -1.26 11.07 3.12
CA ALA A 97 -1.67 12.23 3.91
C ALA A 97 -0.91 13.53 3.56
N GLN A 98 0.34 13.42 3.10
CA GLN A 98 1.10 14.58 2.64
C GLN A 98 0.65 15.06 1.25
N PHE A 99 0.24 14.15 0.38
CA PHE A 99 -0.08 14.44 -1.03
C PHE A 99 -1.57 14.69 -1.29
N ASP A 100 -2.42 14.45 -0.29
CA ASP A 100 -3.83 14.84 -0.30
C ASP A 100 -4.04 16.07 0.61
N PRO A 101 -4.16 17.29 0.05
CA PRO A 101 -4.36 18.50 0.86
C PRO A 101 -5.70 18.52 1.61
N GLU A 102 -6.64 17.65 1.25
CA GLU A 102 -7.92 17.46 1.95
C GLU A 102 -7.93 16.13 2.71
N TRP A 103 -6.77 15.65 3.17
CA TRP A 103 -6.70 14.41 3.93
C TRP A 103 -7.53 14.52 5.22
N THR A 104 -8.38 13.52 5.45
CA THR A 104 -9.25 13.45 6.63
C THR A 104 -9.12 12.10 7.31
N GLN A 105 -9.63 12.00 8.52
CA GLN A 105 -9.74 10.72 9.23
C GLN A 105 -10.56 9.69 8.42
N ALA A 106 -11.62 10.12 7.73
CA ALA A 106 -12.41 9.25 6.86
C ALA A 106 -11.60 8.74 5.65
N HIS A 107 -10.74 9.58 5.05
CA HIS A 107 -9.81 9.13 4.01
C HIS A 107 -8.84 8.07 4.56
N ARG A 108 -8.31 8.31 5.77
CA ARG A 108 -7.40 7.38 6.45
C ARG A 108 -8.05 6.01 6.67
N GLU A 109 -9.28 5.98 7.19
CA GLU A 109 -10.01 4.75 7.47
C GLU A 109 -10.36 3.97 6.21
N ALA A 110 -10.81 4.68 5.17
CA ALA A 110 -11.12 4.06 3.88
C ALA A 110 -9.88 3.40 3.26
N TRP A 111 -8.74 4.10 3.22
CA TRP A 111 -7.49 3.54 2.70
C TRP A 111 -6.97 2.38 3.56
N ALA A 112 -7.05 2.48 4.89
CA ALA A 112 -6.64 1.39 5.77
C ALA A 112 -7.48 0.13 5.54
N ALA A 113 -8.80 0.25 5.33
CA ALA A 113 -9.66 -0.88 5.03
C ALA A 113 -9.30 -1.55 3.69
N VAL A 114 -8.99 -0.76 2.66
CA VAL A 114 -8.57 -1.27 1.34
C VAL A 114 -7.23 -1.99 1.42
N LEU A 115 -6.25 -1.41 2.13
CA LEU A 115 -4.93 -2.02 2.30
C LEU A 115 -5.02 -3.31 3.12
N ASP A 116 -5.83 -3.35 4.18
CA ASP A 116 -6.06 -4.57 4.98
C ASP A 116 -6.70 -5.68 4.14
N GLN A 117 -7.69 -5.36 3.29
CA GLN A 117 -8.29 -6.34 2.36
C GLN A 117 -7.27 -6.87 1.35
N CYS A 118 -6.44 -5.98 0.79
CA CYS A 118 -5.38 -6.37 -0.15
C CYS A 118 -4.37 -7.31 0.51
N VAL A 119 -3.87 -6.95 1.70
CA VAL A 119 -2.93 -7.78 2.46
C VAL A 119 -3.56 -9.13 2.80
N ARG A 120 -4.81 -9.18 3.28
CA ARG A 120 -5.54 -10.43 3.52
C ARG A 120 -5.60 -11.31 2.28
N GLY A 121 -6.06 -10.77 1.16
CA GLY A 121 -6.16 -11.54 -0.09
C GLY A 121 -4.79 -12.00 -0.62
N MET A 122 -3.71 -11.24 -0.39
CA MET A 122 -2.36 -11.68 -0.73
C MET A 122 -1.90 -12.82 0.18
N MET A 123 -2.10 -12.71 1.50
CA MET A 123 -1.68 -13.69 2.49
C MET A 123 -2.39 -15.03 2.34
N GLU A 124 -3.66 -15.04 1.92
CA GLU A 124 -4.41 -16.26 1.58
C GLU A 124 -3.65 -17.16 0.58
N SER A 125 -2.78 -16.59 -0.26
CA SER A 125 -2.04 -17.35 -1.27
C SER A 125 -0.77 -18.04 -0.77
N TYR A 126 -0.29 -17.78 0.46
CA TYR A 126 0.92 -18.43 0.98
C TYR A 126 1.04 -18.63 2.49
N ASP A 127 0.32 -17.89 3.32
CA ASP A 127 0.23 -18.16 4.77
C ASP A 127 -1.19 -17.84 5.27
N PRO A 128 -2.15 -18.76 5.03
CA PRO A 128 -3.55 -18.59 5.44
C PRO A 128 -3.73 -18.51 6.96
N SER A 129 -2.72 -18.94 7.73
CA SER A 129 -2.70 -18.91 9.19
C SER A 129 -2.09 -17.64 9.78
N ALA A 130 -1.54 -16.75 8.95
CA ALA A 130 -0.86 -15.57 9.42
C ALA A 130 -1.80 -14.62 10.18
N THR A 131 -1.40 -14.26 11.40
CA THR A 131 -2.00 -13.11 12.09
C THR A 131 -1.62 -11.83 11.33
N ILE A 132 -2.58 -11.26 10.61
CA ILE A 132 -2.40 -9.99 9.91
C ILE A 132 -2.57 -8.87 10.92
N TYR A 133 -1.48 -8.22 11.29
CA TYR A 133 -1.51 -6.98 12.06
C TYR A 133 -2.13 -5.89 11.19
N ARG A 134 -3.26 -5.33 11.65
CA ARG A 134 -3.91 -4.20 10.96
C ARG A 134 -2.94 -3.03 10.88
N VAL A 135 -2.92 -2.37 9.72
CA VAL A 135 -2.29 -1.04 9.59
C VAL A 135 -2.86 -0.16 10.69
N GLN A 136 -2.00 0.25 11.64
CA GLN A 136 -2.47 0.93 12.83
C GLN A 136 -2.99 2.31 12.46
N VAL A 137 -4.20 2.61 12.92
CA VAL A 137 -4.73 3.97 12.94
C VAL A 137 -4.06 4.70 14.11
N ARG A 138 -2.79 5.09 13.93
CA ARG A 138 -2.18 6.05 14.86
C ARG A 138 -2.84 7.41 14.58
N THR A 139 -3.85 7.75 15.37
CA THR A 139 -4.28 9.12 15.54
C THR A 139 -3.13 9.86 16.21
N ARG A 140 -2.57 10.89 15.55
CA ARG A 140 -1.85 11.89 16.33
C ARG A 140 -2.91 12.55 17.21
N ARG A 141 -2.89 12.28 18.51
CA ARG A 141 -3.58 13.14 19.48
C ARG A 141 -2.97 14.53 19.32
N THR A 142 -3.82 15.49 18.98
CA THR A 142 -3.54 16.92 19.07
C THR A 142 -3.13 17.30 20.49
#